data_AF-A0A7C1W4M4-F1
#
_entry.id   AF-A0A7C1W4M4-F1
#
_cell.length_a   1.000
_cell.length_b   1.000
_cell.length_c   1.000
_cell.angle_alpha   90.00
_cell.angle_beta   90.00
_cell.angle_gamma   90.00
#
_symmetry.space_group_name_H-M   'P 1'
#
loop_
_entity.id
_entity.type
_entity.pdbx_description
1 polymer ?
#
loop_
_entity_poly.entity_id
_entity_poly.type
_entity_poly.pdbx_seq_one_letter_code
_entity_poly.pdbx_strand_id
1 'polypeptide(L)'
;MATHIQIGDISPRIQYTADGVQTAFTYPFPIFTDADVRVYEDAVLKTLTTDYAVTGAGNSAGGLVTFTVAPAVAVVITLKRALAIKRTTDFQESGEFRAKV
;
A
#
# COMPACT_ATOMS: atom_id res chain seq x y z
N MET A 1 -15.24 -9.48 16.70
CA MET A 1 -13.77 -9.52 16.87
C MET A 1 -13.17 -8.72 15.73
N ALA A 2 -12.61 -7.55 16.00
CA ALA A 2 -12.18 -6.62 14.96
C ALA A 2 -10.97 -7.18 14.18
N THR A 3 -11.10 -7.29 12.88
CA THR A 3 -10.00 -7.60 11.95
C THR A 3 -9.05 -6.41 11.92
N HIS A 4 -8.10 -6.37 12.86
CA HIS A 4 -7.11 -5.31 12.96
C HIS A 4 -5.94 -5.61 12.00
N ILE A 5 -5.79 -4.78 10.97
CA ILE A 5 -4.61 -4.83 10.11
C ILE A 5 -3.41 -4.31 10.92
N GLN A 6 -2.42 -5.17 11.13
CA GLN A 6 -1.22 -4.84 11.88
C GLN A 6 -0.20 -4.18 10.94
N ILE A 7 0.05 -2.88 11.13
CA ILE A 7 1.13 -2.18 10.46
C ILE A 7 2.41 -2.45 11.25
N GLY A 8 3.11 -3.54 10.91
CA GLY A 8 4.42 -3.87 11.50
C GLY A 8 5.54 -2.93 11.03
N ASP A 9 6.71 -3.04 11.66
CA ASP A 9 7.96 -2.46 11.17
C ASP A 9 8.40 -3.23 9.91
N ILE A 10 7.83 -2.84 8.78
CA ILE A 10 8.17 -3.38 7.48
C ILE A 10 8.38 -2.22 6.53
N SER A 11 9.37 -2.37 5.66
CA SER A 11 9.67 -1.33 4.67
C SER A 11 8.44 -1.14 3.77
N PRO A 12 7.82 0.06 3.74
CA PRO A 12 6.62 0.33 2.95
C PRO A 12 6.94 0.50 1.46
N ARG A 13 8.04 -0.12 1.00
CA ARG A 13 8.58 -0.05 -0.34
C ARG A 13 9.36 -1.33 -0.62
N ILE A 14 9.15 -1.88 -1.81
CA ILE A 14 9.95 -2.97 -2.36
C ILE A 14 10.30 -2.65 -3.82
N GLN A 15 11.43 -3.16 -4.27
CA GLN A 15 11.88 -3.01 -5.66
C GLN A 15 12.16 -4.37 -6.28
N TYR A 16 11.81 -4.50 -7.54
CA TYR A 16 12.05 -5.66 -8.37
C TYR A 16 12.73 -5.23 -9.66
N THR A 17 13.54 -6.13 -10.23
CA THR A 17 14.05 -5.97 -11.60
C THR A 17 13.21 -6.86 -12.51
N ALA A 18 12.62 -6.26 -13.53
CA ALA A 18 11.79 -6.97 -14.49
C ALA A 18 12.63 -7.80 -15.46
N ASP A 19 12.12 -8.98 -15.81
CA ASP A 19 12.76 -9.90 -16.77
C ASP A 19 12.14 -9.80 -18.19
N GLY A 20 11.14 -8.95 -18.40
CA GLY A 20 10.41 -8.87 -19.68
C GLY A 20 9.21 -9.81 -19.82
N VAL A 21 9.06 -10.78 -18.90
CA VAL A 21 8.02 -11.83 -18.98
C VAL A 21 7.13 -11.87 -17.74
N GLN A 22 7.67 -11.59 -16.56
CA GLN A 22 6.91 -11.64 -15.32
C GLN A 22 5.97 -10.43 -15.20
N THR A 23 4.69 -10.70 -15.00
CA THR A 23 3.65 -9.68 -14.80
C THR A 23 3.19 -9.57 -13.35
N ALA A 24 3.46 -10.59 -12.52
CA ALA A 24 2.98 -10.69 -11.15
C ALA A 24 4.12 -10.44 -10.15
N PHE A 25 3.97 -9.43 -9.31
CA PHE A 25 4.93 -9.03 -8.29
C PHE A 25 4.24 -8.92 -6.94
N THR A 26 4.79 -9.59 -5.93
CA THR A 26 4.22 -9.56 -4.58
C THR A 26 4.64 -8.29 -3.84
N TYR A 27 3.86 -7.88 -2.84
CA TYR A 27 4.26 -6.84 -1.90
C TYR A 27 4.05 -7.33 -0.47
N PRO A 28 5.04 -7.21 0.42
CA PRO A 28 4.98 -7.79 1.78
C PRO A 28 4.35 -6.85 2.81
N PHE A 29 3.66 -5.77 2.38
CA PHE A 29 3.13 -4.75 3.28
C PHE A 29 1.61 -4.60 3.25
N PRO A 30 0.95 -4.29 4.39
CA PRO A 30 -0.49 -4.10 4.41
C PRO A 30 -0.89 -2.81 3.73
N ILE A 31 -2.02 -2.90 3.06
CA ILE A 31 -2.73 -1.80 2.41
C ILE A 31 -4.21 -1.94 2.78
N PHE A 32 -4.95 -0.83 2.90
CA PHE A 32 -6.38 -0.88 3.20
C PHE A 32 -7.21 -1.00 1.93
N THR A 33 -6.82 -0.27 0.88
CA THR A 33 -7.43 -0.26 -0.44
C THR A 33 -6.38 -0.48 -1.52
N ASP A 34 -6.79 -0.94 -2.69
CA ASP A 34 -5.94 -1.05 -3.88
C ASP A 34 -5.26 0.28 -4.26
N ALA A 35 -5.94 1.41 -4.04
CA ALA A 35 -5.43 2.76 -4.28
C ALA A 35 -4.29 3.18 -3.33
N ASP A 36 -4.08 2.46 -2.23
CA ASP A 36 -3.00 2.72 -1.28
C ASP A 36 -1.64 2.15 -1.74
N VAL A 37 -1.54 1.68 -2.99
CA VAL A 37 -0.27 1.26 -3.63
C VAL A 37 0.02 2.11 -4.84
N ARG A 38 1.23 2.69 -4.87
CA ARG A 38 1.79 3.30 -6.06
C ARG A 38 2.85 2.40 -6.65
N VAL A 39 2.72 2.12 -7.94
CA VAL A 39 3.67 1.31 -8.71
C VAL A 39 4.40 2.21 -9.68
N TYR A 40 5.72 2.11 -9.68
CA TYR A 40 6.58 2.83 -10.62
C TYR A 40 7.34 1.82 -11.48
N GLU A 41 7.45 2.11 -12.76
CA GLU A 41 8.45 1.51 -13.64
C GLU A 41 9.55 2.55 -13.85
N ASP A 42 10.74 2.27 -13.35
CA ASP A 42 11.84 3.22 -13.19
C ASP A 42 11.42 4.49 -12.44
N ALA A 43 11.12 5.56 -13.18
CA ALA A 43 10.66 6.84 -12.66
C ALA A 43 9.21 7.19 -13.08
N VAL A 44 8.56 6.33 -13.85
CA VAL A 44 7.22 6.56 -14.39
C VAL A 44 6.17 5.96 -13.45
N LEU A 45 5.31 6.80 -12.89
CA LEU A 45 4.16 6.35 -12.11
C LEU A 45 3.15 5.68 -13.05
N LYS A 46 2.72 4.48 -12.69
CA LYS A 46 1.67 3.74 -13.40
C LYS A 46 0.30 3.99 -12.80
N THR A 47 -0.74 3.74 -13.59
CA THR A 47 -2.13 3.96 -13.20
C THR A 47 -2.77 2.64 -12.77
N LEU A 48 -3.27 2.61 -11.55
CA LEU A 48 -4.06 1.50 -11.03
C LEU A 48 -5.30 1.26 -11.92
N THR A 49 -5.66 -0.01 -12.10
CA THR A 49 -6.72 -0.55 -12.99
C THR A 49 -6.49 -0.39 -14.50
N THR A 50 -5.53 0.43 -14.93
CA THR A 50 -5.19 0.60 -16.36
C THR A 50 -3.91 -0.15 -16.71
N ASP A 51 -2.82 0.14 -15.98
CA ASP A 51 -1.51 -0.46 -16.20
C ASP A 51 -1.27 -1.68 -15.30
N TYR A 52 -1.90 -1.71 -14.12
CA TYR A 52 -1.77 -2.81 -13.16
C TYR A 52 -3.00 -2.96 -12.28
N ALA A 53 -3.21 -4.17 -11.76
CA ALA A 53 -4.22 -4.51 -10.76
C ALA A 53 -3.55 -4.91 -9.45
N VAL A 54 -4.21 -4.64 -8.32
CA VAL A 54 -3.71 -4.97 -6.98
C VAL A 54 -4.70 -5.91 -6.31
N THR A 55 -4.18 -6.93 -5.63
CA THR A 55 -4.96 -7.92 -4.88
C THR A 55 -4.34 -8.13 -3.52
N GLY A 56 -5.14 -8.49 -2.51
CA GLY A 56 -4.67 -8.61 -1.12
C GLY A 56 -4.80 -7.30 -0.31
N ALA A 57 -5.61 -6.36 -0.76
CA ALA A 57 -6.05 -5.24 0.07
C ALA A 57 -6.80 -5.75 1.30
N GLY A 58 -6.52 -5.17 2.46
CA GLY A 58 -7.06 -5.63 3.74
C GLY A 58 -6.23 -6.70 4.45
N ASN A 59 -5.16 -7.21 3.84
CA ASN A 59 -4.34 -8.28 4.42
C ASN A 59 -3.04 -7.75 5.03
N SER A 60 -2.77 -8.10 6.29
CA SER A 60 -1.53 -7.76 7.01
C SER A 60 -0.26 -8.33 6.36
N ALA A 61 -0.37 -9.48 5.69
CA ALA A 61 0.74 -10.14 5.00
C ALA A 61 1.08 -9.48 3.64
N GLY A 62 0.28 -8.50 3.20
CA GLY A 62 0.38 -7.90 1.88
C GLY A 62 -0.35 -8.70 0.80
N GLY A 63 0.11 -8.60 -0.44
CA GLY A 63 -0.62 -9.11 -1.59
C GLY A 63 0.19 -9.13 -2.88
N LEU A 64 -0.50 -8.99 -4.01
CA LEU A 64 0.08 -9.14 -5.33
C LEU A 64 -0.37 -8.02 -6.28
N VAL A 65 0.59 -7.47 -7.02
CA VAL A 65 0.41 -6.54 -8.14
C VAL A 65 0.57 -7.31 -9.44
N THR A 66 -0.45 -7.26 -10.30
CA THR A 66 -0.43 -7.87 -11.63
C THR A 66 -0.45 -6.77 -12.68
N PHE A 67 0.58 -6.69 -13.49
CA PHE A 67 0.63 -5.78 -14.63
C PHE A 67 -0.20 -6.30 -15.81
N THR A 68 -0.82 -5.41 -16.56
CA THR A 68 -1.55 -5.75 -17.79
C THR A 68 -0.59 -6.09 -18.93
N VAL A 69 0.57 -5.42 -18.96
CA VAL A 69 1.67 -5.66 -19.89
C VAL A 69 2.93 -5.96 -19.08
N ALA A 70 3.69 -6.98 -19.46
CA ALA A 70 4.92 -7.31 -18.77
C ALA A 70 5.92 -6.13 -18.89
N PRO A 71 6.46 -5.64 -17.76
CA PRO A 71 7.52 -4.62 -17.77
C PRO A 71 8.73 -5.14 -18.55
N ALA A 72 9.36 -4.26 -19.34
CA ALA A 72 10.50 -4.61 -20.18
C ALA A 72 11.68 -5.12 -19.35
N VAL A 73 12.57 -5.92 -19.98
CA VAL A 73 13.76 -6.44 -19.31
C VAL A 73 14.62 -5.30 -18.73
N ALA A 74 15.15 -5.51 -17.54
CA ALA A 74 15.97 -4.56 -16.77
C ALA A 74 15.26 -3.29 -16.28
N VAL A 75 13.93 -3.18 -16.41
CA VAL A 75 13.13 -2.10 -15.79
C VAL A 75 13.07 -2.29 -14.27
N VAL A 76 13.30 -1.22 -13.52
CA VAL A 76 13.18 -1.25 -12.04
C VAL A 76 11.75 -0.97 -11.64
N ILE A 77 11.05 -1.99 -11.17
CA ILE A 77 9.70 -1.86 -10.65
C ILE A 77 9.79 -1.48 -9.17
N THR A 78 9.18 -0.37 -8.79
CA THR A 78 9.09 0.07 -7.39
C THR A 78 7.64 0.06 -6.92
N LEU A 79 7.32 -0.83 -5.99
CA LEU A 79 6.03 -0.85 -5.31
C LEU A 79 6.20 -0.10 -4.00
N LYS A 80 5.40 0.96 -3.79
CA LYS A 80 5.40 1.71 -2.55
C LYS A 80 4.00 1.87 -1.99
N ARG A 81 3.90 1.77 -0.67
CA ARG A 81 2.69 2.06 0.07
C ARG A 81 2.46 3.56 0.11
N ALA A 82 1.26 3.97 -0.27
CA ALA A 82 0.81 5.35 -0.39
C ALA A 82 -0.42 5.61 0.49
N LEU A 83 -0.33 5.24 1.77
CA LEU A 83 -1.39 5.52 2.73
C LEU A 83 -1.55 7.02 2.92
N ALA A 84 -2.74 7.54 2.67
CA ALA A 84 -3.10 8.87 3.14
C ALA A 84 -3.13 8.84 4.67
N ILE A 85 -2.13 9.43 5.33
CA ILE A 85 -2.13 9.60 6.78
C ILE A 85 -3.24 10.60 7.13
N LYS A 86 -4.46 10.11 7.30
CA LYS A 86 -5.52 10.88 7.94
C LYS A 86 -5.36 10.70 9.44
N ARG A 87 -4.99 11.78 10.15
CA ARG A 87 -5.10 11.82 11.61
C ARG A 87 -6.59 11.84 11.96
N THR A 88 -7.16 10.68 12.26
CA THR A 88 -8.40 10.60 13.03
C THR A 88 -8.02 10.69 14.50
N THR A 89 -7.45 11.83 14.92
CA THR A 89 -7.46 12.15 16.36
C THR A 89 -8.89 12.58 16.64
N ASP A 90 -9.73 11.60 16.94
CA ASP A 90 -10.93 11.87 17.69
C ASP A 90 -10.46 12.24 19.10
N PHE A 91 -10.31 13.54 19.32
CA PHE A 91 -10.07 14.09 20.65
C PHE A 91 -11.41 13.97 21.37
N GLN A 92 -11.63 12.88 22.09
CA GLN A 92 -12.69 12.85 23.08
C GLN A 92 -12.26 13.83 24.17
N GLU A 93 -12.75 15.06 24.10
CA GLU A 93 -12.80 15.96 25.25
C GLU A 93 -13.80 15.36 26.25
N SER A 94 -13.40 14.31 26.94
CA SER A 94 -14.17 13.76 28.05
C SER A 94 -13.61 14.30 29.34
N GLY A 95 -14.30 15.30 29.88
CA GLY A 95 -14.20 15.69 31.27
C GLY A 95 -14.74 17.08 31.54
N GLU A 96 -16.02 17.19 31.89
CA GLU A 96 -16.54 18.37 32.60
C GLU A 96 -15.67 18.60 33.85
N PHE A 97 -14.77 19.58 33.82
CA PHE A 97 -14.04 20.00 35.02
C PHE A 97 -15.01 20.79 35.90
N ARG A 98 -15.87 20.09 36.65
CA ARG A 98 -16.68 20.67 37.72
C ARG A 98 -15.76 21.07 38.88
N ALA A 99 -15.23 22.28 38.85
CA ALA A 99 -14.75 22.94 40.06
C ALA A 99 -15.97 23.45 40.85
N LYS A 100 -16.29 22.78 41.97
CA LYS A 100 -17.20 23.36 42.96
C LYS A 100 -16.41 24.39 43.79
N VAL A 101 -16.84 25.64 43.77
CA VAL A 101 -16.94 26.49 44.97
C VAL A 101 -17.99 27.57 44.76
#